data_AF-A0A165CU47-F1
#
_entry.id   AF-A0A165CU47-F1
#
_cell.length_a   1.000
_cell.length_b   1.000
_cell.length_c   1.000
_cell.angle_alpha   90.00
_cell.angle_beta   90.00
_cell.angle_gamma   90.00
#
_symmetry.space_group_name_H-M   'P 1'
#
loop_
_entity.id
_entity.type
_entity.pdbx_description
1 polymer ?
#
loop_
_entity_poly.entity_id
_entity_poly.type
_entity_poly.pdbx_seq_one_letter_code
_entity_poly.pdbx_strand_id
1 'polypeptide(L)'
;MLTSHIKPLFPLEFPDGYPLQCSSVGKPSSALRRKFWFYVHEWLLKPLSGWYVRLCGVPAEPAIYPLPFGLILKSHHRVREQEGLAMNLARAMGVPAPRFLSFGSIDDPSVFPSLLMTRVPGMELEYLTDDQVDFDVLKDDLIKILTSMRSFASPWGDAVCGVDGGPLTGPLMPASPLPPSANEAGFQQAIRDVAAMTFTSKEQIFQRAVVATERFFSLPTHAIVFTHGDLNRHNIMVGVDGHISGIIDWEAAGWLPDYWEVSVIAFLPGRTWGQFMHKKVTAGVYAAEIMGHSEMFGLISGTLRW
;
A
#
# COMPACT_ATOMS: atom_id res chain seq x y z
N MET A 1 -29.32 18.18 13.06
CA MET A 1 -28.88 16.79 12.89
C MET A 1 -28.14 16.71 11.57
N LEU A 2 -26.81 16.87 11.58
CA LEU A 2 -25.98 16.74 10.39
C LEU A 2 -25.75 15.26 10.18
N THR A 3 -26.57 14.62 9.35
CA THR A 3 -26.20 13.33 8.75
C THR A 3 -24.99 13.62 7.88
N SER A 4 -23.78 13.38 8.40
CA SER A 4 -22.60 13.27 7.53
C SER A 4 -22.88 12.07 6.62
N HIS A 5 -23.32 12.33 5.40
CA HIS A 5 -23.58 11.29 4.42
C HIS A 5 -22.22 10.71 4.06
N ILE A 6 -21.88 9.54 4.61
CA ILE A 6 -20.71 8.79 4.21
C ILE A 6 -20.87 8.47 2.72
N LYS A 7 -19.84 8.73 1.91
CA LYS A 7 -19.82 8.40 0.50
C LYS A 7 -20.01 6.88 0.36
N PRO A 8 -20.88 6.42 -0.55
CA PRO A 8 -21.06 4.99 -0.76
C PRO A 8 -19.73 4.30 -1.11
N LEU A 9 -19.39 3.24 -0.37
CA LEU A 9 -18.14 2.50 -0.53
C LEU A 9 -18.11 1.80 -1.90
N PHE A 10 -16.99 1.91 -2.62
CA PHE A 10 -16.77 1.13 -3.84
C PHE A 10 -16.01 -0.18 -3.52
N PRO A 11 -16.36 -1.31 -4.14
CA PRO A 11 -17.59 -1.56 -4.90
C PRO A 11 -18.84 -1.54 -4.00
N LEU A 12 -19.99 -1.18 -4.58
CA LEU A 12 -21.21 -0.85 -3.82
C LEU A 12 -22.03 -2.06 -3.34
N GLU A 13 -21.64 -3.26 -3.72
CA GLU A 13 -22.41 -4.47 -3.48
C GLU A 13 -21.79 -5.28 -2.33
N PHE A 14 -22.24 -5.01 -1.11
CA PHE A 14 -22.00 -5.90 0.03
C PHE A 14 -23.33 -6.50 0.51
N PRO A 15 -23.38 -7.82 0.77
CA PRO A 15 -24.52 -8.45 1.41
C PRO A 15 -24.83 -7.88 2.81
N ASP A 16 -26.02 -8.18 3.32
CA ASP A 16 -26.36 -7.92 4.72
C ASP A 16 -25.35 -8.60 5.67
N GLY A 17 -24.90 -7.88 6.70
CA GLY A 17 -23.91 -8.37 7.67
C GLY A 17 -22.47 -7.90 7.41
N TYR A 18 -22.25 -7.04 6.42
CA TYR A 18 -21.00 -6.34 6.18
C TYR A 18 -20.99 -4.96 6.88
N PRO A 19 -19.80 -4.40 7.19
CA PRO A 19 -18.48 -5.02 7.01
C PRO A 19 -18.20 -6.16 8.00
N LEU A 20 -17.47 -7.19 7.55
CA LEU A 20 -17.02 -8.32 8.35
C LEU A 20 -16.04 -7.86 9.43
N GLN A 21 -15.98 -8.58 10.55
CA GLN A 21 -14.98 -8.30 11.57
C GLN A 21 -13.57 -8.67 11.07
N CYS A 22 -12.65 -7.72 11.14
CA CYS A 22 -11.26 -7.94 10.78
C CYS A 22 -10.57 -8.93 11.75
N SER A 23 -9.75 -9.82 11.18
CA SER A 23 -8.87 -10.70 11.98
C SER A 23 -7.91 -9.87 12.83
N SER A 24 -7.50 -10.40 13.98
CA SER A 24 -6.51 -9.72 14.83
C SER A 24 -5.22 -9.49 14.04
N VAL A 25 -4.80 -8.23 13.94
CA VAL A 25 -3.46 -7.88 13.44
C VAL A 25 -2.43 -8.53 14.37
N GLY A 26 -1.50 -9.29 13.81
CA GLY A 26 -0.45 -9.95 14.58
C GLY A 26 0.36 -8.93 15.40
N LYS A 27 0.82 -9.33 16.60
CA LYS A 27 1.68 -8.45 17.40
C LYS A 27 3.08 -8.38 16.79
N PRO A 28 3.75 -7.22 16.83
CA PRO A 28 5.15 -7.11 16.44
C PRO A 28 6.04 -8.08 17.22
N SER A 29 7.09 -8.57 16.57
CA SER A 29 8.09 -9.45 17.17
C SER A 29 8.82 -8.75 18.32
N SER A 30 9.09 -9.52 19.38
CA SER A 30 9.92 -9.03 20.49
C SER A 30 11.34 -8.72 20.00
N ALA A 31 12.03 -7.79 20.68
CA ALA A 31 13.41 -7.41 20.36
C ALA A 31 14.35 -8.63 20.27
N LEU A 32 14.17 -9.61 21.16
CA LEU A 32 14.92 -10.87 21.13
C LEU A 32 14.69 -11.66 19.84
N ARG A 33 13.42 -11.78 19.39
CA ARG A 33 13.07 -12.48 18.14
C ARG A 33 13.63 -11.75 16.93
N ARG A 34 13.52 -10.41 16.89
CA ARG A 34 14.09 -9.58 15.82
C ARG A 34 15.60 -9.75 15.72
N LYS A 35 16.31 -9.73 16.85
CA LYS A 35 17.77 -9.94 16.89
C LYS A 35 18.17 -11.35 16.48
N PHE A 36 17.45 -12.37 16.94
CA PHE A 36 17.67 -13.75 16.52
C PHE A 36 17.54 -13.91 15.01
N TRP A 37 16.41 -13.47 14.44
CA TRP A 37 16.17 -13.58 13.01
C TRP A 37 17.11 -12.71 12.19
N PHE A 38 17.56 -11.57 12.70
CA PHE A 38 18.60 -10.78 12.04
C PHE A 38 19.84 -11.62 11.75
N TYR A 39 20.40 -12.32 12.75
CA TYR A 39 21.60 -13.14 12.54
C TYR A 39 21.33 -14.35 11.66
N VAL A 40 20.16 -14.98 11.77
CA VAL A 40 19.76 -16.05 10.86
C VAL A 40 19.69 -15.53 9.42
N HIS A 41 19.07 -14.38 9.19
CA HIS A 41 18.96 -13.79 7.86
C HIS A 41 20.34 -13.41 7.32
N GLU A 42 21.16 -12.73 8.12
CA GLU A 42 22.45 -12.18 7.72
C GLU A 42 23.50 -13.25 7.46
N TRP A 43 23.62 -14.23 8.35
CA TRP A 43 24.74 -15.17 8.34
C TRP A 43 24.38 -16.56 7.84
N LEU A 44 23.09 -16.90 7.73
CA LEU A 44 22.64 -18.15 7.14
C LEU A 44 21.95 -17.93 5.80
N LEU A 45 20.90 -17.11 5.76
CA LEU A 45 20.04 -17.02 4.57
C LEU A 45 20.66 -16.21 3.43
N LYS A 46 21.29 -15.06 3.68
CA LYS A 46 21.95 -14.28 2.62
C LYS A 46 23.08 -15.09 1.93
N PRO A 47 23.99 -15.78 2.66
CA PRO A 47 24.96 -16.67 2.02
C PRO A 47 24.32 -17.83 1.24
N LEU A 48 23.29 -18.47 1.82
CA LEU A 48 22.54 -19.53 1.14
C LEU A 48 21.89 -19.04 -0.16
N SER A 49 21.32 -17.84 -0.15
CA SER A 49 20.76 -17.19 -1.34
C SER A 49 21.84 -16.97 -2.40
N GLY A 50 23.01 -16.48 -2.01
CA GLY A 50 24.14 -16.31 -2.92
C GLY A 50 24.59 -17.62 -3.59
N TRP A 51 24.60 -18.73 -2.83
CA TRP A 51 24.85 -20.06 -3.38
C TRP A 51 23.72 -20.52 -4.32
N TYR A 52 22.46 -20.38 -3.91
CA TYR A 52 21.28 -20.79 -4.68
C TYR A 52 21.16 -20.04 -6.01
N VAL A 53 21.36 -18.72 -6.00
CA VAL A 53 21.34 -17.87 -7.20
C VAL A 53 22.38 -18.32 -8.22
N ARG A 54 23.62 -18.62 -7.77
CA ARG A 54 24.68 -19.14 -8.66
C ARG A 54 24.37 -20.52 -9.21
N LEU A 55 23.80 -21.40 -8.39
CA LEU A 55 23.47 -22.77 -8.80
C LEU A 55 22.31 -22.81 -9.82
N CYS A 56 21.28 -22.01 -9.59
CA CYS A 56 20.04 -22.05 -10.38
C CYS A 56 19.95 -20.98 -11.47
N GLY A 57 20.92 -20.07 -11.56
CA GLY A 57 20.91 -18.99 -12.56
C GLY A 57 19.77 -17.99 -12.39
N VAL A 58 19.30 -17.77 -11.16
CA VAL A 58 18.22 -16.80 -10.87
C VAL A 58 18.78 -15.38 -10.99
N PRO A 59 18.08 -14.43 -11.62
CA PRO A 59 18.51 -13.04 -11.65
C PRO A 59 18.71 -12.48 -10.23
N ALA A 60 19.81 -11.76 -10.02
CA ALA A 60 20.06 -11.05 -8.78
C ALA A 60 19.42 -9.67 -8.85
N GLU A 61 18.60 -9.35 -7.86
CA GLU A 61 17.95 -8.05 -7.71
C GLU A 61 18.49 -7.35 -6.45
N PRO A 62 18.69 -6.02 -6.47
CA PRO A 62 19.09 -5.30 -5.27
C PRO A 62 18.11 -5.53 -4.13
N ALA A 63 18.63 -5.79 -2.92
CA ALA A 63 17.85 -6.01 -1.70
C ALA A 63 16.92 -7.25 -1.69
N ILE A 64 16.85 -8.03 -2.77
CA ILE A 64 16.04 -9.25 -2.85
C ILE A 64 16.97 -10.47 -2.92
N TYR A 65 16.73 -11.43 -2.01
CA TYR A 65 17.55 -12.63 -1.84
C TYR A 65 16.67 -13.86 -2.08
N PRO A 66 16.64 -14.38 -3.32
CA PRO A 66 15.98 -15.64 -3.67
C PRO A 66 16.50 -16.81 -2.84
N LEU A 67 15.60 -17.60 -2.27
CA LEU A 67 15.93 -18.79 -1.49
C LEU A 67 15.24 -20.03 -2.10
N PRO A 68 15.74 -21.25 -1.78
CA PRO A 68 15.06 -22.49 -2.10
C PRO A 68 13.62 -22.55 -1.57
N PHE A 69 12.82 -23.47 -2.11
CA PHE A 69 11.44 -23.76 -1.67
C PHE A 69 10.46 -22.59 -1.83
N GLY A 70 10.72 -21.69 -2.77
CA GLY A 70 9.85 -20.55 -3.04
C GLY A 70 9.87 -19.53 -1.90
N LEU A 71 11.03 -19.27 -1.31
CA LEU A 71 11.23 -18.25 -0.30
C LEU A 71 11.96 -17.03 -0.88
N ILE A 72 11.66 -15.86 -0.32
CA ILE A 72 12.33 -14.60 -0.62
C ILE A 72 12.67 -13.91 0.70
N LEU A 73 13.91 -13.47 0.82
CA LEU A 73 14.34 -12.56 1.87
C LEU A 73 14.52 -11.16 1.26
N LYS A 74 13.76 -10.18 1.73
CA LYS A 74 13.88 -8.75 1.38
C LYS A 74 14.71 -8.04 2.45
N SER A 75 15.70 -7.23 2.08
CA SER A 75 16.56 -6.52 3.05
C SER A 75 17.08 -5.20 2.52
N HIS A 76 16.53 -4.10 3.04
CA HIS A 76 16.97 -2.71 2.82
C HIS A 76 16.51 -1.82 3.98
N HIS A 77 16.98 -0.57 4.00
CA HIS A 77 16.73 0.39 5.08
C HIS A 77 15.26 0.76 5.34
N ARG A 78 14.33 0.48 4.41
CA ARG A 78 12.89 0.78 4.57
C ARG A 78 12.06 -0.43 4.99
N VAL A 79 12.64 -1.64 5.02
CA VAL A 79 11.90 -2.85 5.39
C VAL A 79 11.42 -2.73 6.83
N ARG A 80 10.13 -2.97 7.04
CA ARG A 80 9.48 -2.88 8.36
C ARG A 80 8.67 -4.12 8.63
N GLU A 81 8.53 -4.47 9.91
CA GLU A 81 7.71 -5.62 10.28
C GLU A 81 6.23 -5.42 9.91
N GLN A 82 5.78 -4.17 9.88
CA GLN A 82 4.43 -3.78 9.44
C GLN A 82 4.11 -4.25 8.02
N GLU A 83 5.09 -4.26 7.10
CA GLU A 83 4.93 -4.81 5.75
C GLU A 83 4.49 -6.28 5.82
N GLY A 84 5.13 -7.07 6.70
CA GLY A 84 4.80 -8.47 6.91
C GLY A 84 3.46 -8.70 7.62
N LEU A 85 3.10 -7.82 8.56
CA LEU A 85 1.78 -7.86 9.20
C LEU A 85 0.67 -7.56 8.19
N ALA A 86 0.89 -6.59 7.30
CA ALA A 86 -0.04 -6.27 6.21
C ALA A 86 -0.24 -7.43 5.24
N MET A 87 0.84 -8.12 4.84
CA MET A 87 0.74 -9.34 4.02
C MET A 87 -0.15 -10.41 4.66
N ASN A 88 0.09 -10.74 5.93
CA ASN A 88 -0.70 -11.76 6.62
C ASN A 88 -2.16 -11.34 6.79
N LEU A 89 -2.41 -10.05 7.02
CA LEU A 89 -3.77 -9.51 7.09
C LEU A 89 -4.47 -9.61 5.73
N ALA A 90 -3.82 -9.19 4.65
CA ALA A 90 -4.34 -9.31 3.29
C ALA A 90 -4.72 -10.76 2.96
N ARG A 91 -3.85 -11.72 3.30
CA ARG A 91 -4.13 -13.15 3.15
C ARG A 91 -5.36 -13.59 3.95
N ALA A 92 -5.53 -13.11 5.18
CA ALA A 92 -6.70 -13.42 6.01
C ALA A 92 -8.00 -12.85 5.41
N MET A 93 -7.92 -11.79 4.61
CA MET A 93 -9.04 -11.22 3.87
C MET A 93 -9.35 -11.97 2.55
N GLY A 94 -8.49 -12.89 2.14
CA GLY A 94 -8.61 -13.64 0.88
C GLY A 94 -7.80 -13.06 -0.28
N VAL A 95 -6.98 -12.04 -0.04
CA VAL A 95 -6.09 -11.48 -1.07
C VAL A 95 -4.92 -12.44 -1.32
N PRO A 96 -4.57 -12.73 -2.59
CA PRO A 96 -3.35 -13.44 -2.89
C PRO A 96 -2.15 -12.54 -2.59
N ALA A 97 -1.49 -12.73 -1.45
CA ALA A 97 -0.31 -11.99 -1.03
C ALA A 97 0.80 -12.94 -0.55
N PRO A 98 2.07 -12.54 -0.51
CA PRO A 98 3.12 -13.30 0.17
C PRO A 98 2.70 -13.66 1.60
N ARG A 99 3.20 -14.77 2.13
CA ARG A 99 3.06 -15.10 3.55
C ARG A 99 4.31 -14.62 4.28
N PHE A 100 4.12 -13.77 5.27
CA PHE A 100 5.19 -13.30 6.15
C PHE A 100 5.58 -14.38 7.15
N LEU A 101 6.89 -14.64 7.26
CA LEU A 101 7.45 -15.72 8.08
C LEU A 101 8.28 -15.19 9.26
N SER A 102 9.20 -14.26 9.00
CA SER A 102 10.08 -13.70 10.04
C SER A 102 10.60 -12.32 9.68
N PHE A 103 10.82 -11.50 10.70
CA PHE A 103 11.44 -10.19 10.58
C PHE A 103 12.69 -10.12 11.47
N GLY A 104 13.80 -9.67 10.89
CA GLY A 104 15.09 -9.55 11.53
C GLY A 104 15.56 -8.09 11.55
N SER A 105 15.91 -7.58 12.73
CA SER A 105 16.53 -6.26 12.88
C SER A 105 17.39 -6.17 14.14
N ILE A 106 18.36 -5.26 14.13
CA ILE A 106 19.12 -4.83 15.32
C ILE A 106 19.14 -3.31 15.39
N ASP A 107 19.46 -2.77 16.57
CA ASP A 107 19.60 -1.34 16.81
C ASP A 107 20.99 -0.86 16.37
N ASP A 108 21.26 -0.95 15.08
CA ASP A 108 22.50 -0.52 14.45
C ASP A 108 22.17 0.10 13.07
N PRO A 109 22.41 1.40 12.86
CA PRO A 109 22.07 2.09 11.62
C PRO A 109 22.96 1.69 10.43
N SER A 110 24.05 0.96 10.66
CA SER A 110 24.97 0.50 9.60
C SER A 110 24.49 -0.77 8.88
N VAL A 111 23.46 -1.43 9.42
CA VAL A 111 22.90 -2.66 8.84
C VAL A 111 21.42 -2.48 8.50
N PHE A 112 20.94 -3.29 7.57
CA PHE A 112 19.56 -3.23 7.14
C PHE A 112 18.68 -4.28 7.83
N PRO A 113 17.44 -3.93 8.20
CA PRO A 113 16.46 -4.92 8.58
C PRO A 113 16.17 -5.86 7.41
N SER A 114 15.51 -6.97 7.71
CA SER A 114 15.18 -7.99 6.72
C SER A 114 13.87 -8.70 7.04
N LEU A 115 13.14 -9.05 5.99
CA LEU A 115 11.84 -9.69 6.04
C LEU A 115 11.85 -10.94 5.16
N LEU A 116 11.53 -12.08 5.76
CA LEU A 116 11.41 -13.36 5.07
C LEU A 116 9.95 -13.64 4.76
N MET A 117 9.67 -14.02 3.51
CA MET A 117 8.33 -14.31 3.01
C MET A 117 8.35 -15.40 1.96
N THR A 118 7.17 -15.89 1.59
CA THR A 118 7.00 -16.77 0.42
C THR A 118 7.03 -15.97 -0.88
N ARG A 119 7.65 -16.53 -1.92
CA ARG A 119 7.53 -16.03 -3.30
C ARG A 119 6.10 -16.20 -3.81
N VAL A 120 5.61 -15.18 -4.52
CA VAL A 120 4.40 -15.28 -5.34
C VAL A 120 4.81 -15.76 -6.74
N PRO A 121 4.16 -16.80 -7.31
CA PRO A 121 4.48 -17.27 -8.65
C PRO A 121 3.99 -16.28 -9.72
N GLY A 122 4.56 -16.34 -10.92
CA GLY A 122 4.16 -15.48 -12.05
C GLY A 122 5.20 -14.43 -12.38
N MET A 123 4.79 -13.45 -13.18
CA MET A 123 5.60 -12.32 -13.62
C MET A 123 4.97 -11.01 -13.17
N GLU A 124 5.77 -10.02 -12.80
CA GLU A 124 5.24 -8.68 -12.53
C GLU A 124 4.57 -8.13 -13.78
N LEU A 125 3.40 -7.52 -13.60
CA LEU A 125 2.63 -6.93 -14.68
C LEU A 125 3.41 -5.82 -15.41
N GLU A 126 4.38 -5.18 -14.75
CA GLU A 126 5.26 -4.17 -15.35
C GLU A 126 6.10 -4.73 -16.51
N TYR A 127 6.50 -6.00 -16.45
CA TYR A 127 7.31 -6.64 -17.50
C TYR A 127 6.49 -7.20 -18.66
N LEU A 128 5.15 -7.19 -18.55
CA LEU A 128 4.25 -7.63 -19.62
C LEU A 128 3.87 -6.45 -20.50
N THR A 129 3.90 -6.64 -21.81
CA THR A 129 3.36 -5.66 -22.75
C THR A 129 1.83 -5.70 -22.77
N ASP A 130 1.18 -4.61 -23.15
CA ASP A 130 -0.29 -4.52 -23.11
C ASP A 130 -0.98 -5.58 -23.98
N ASP A 131 -0.34 -6.08 -25.04
CA ASP A 131 -0.84 -7.16 -25.90
C ASP A 131 -0.74 -8.57 -25.27
N GLN A 132 0.06 -8.71 -24.21
CA GLN A 132 0.19 -9.96 -23.45
C GLN A 132 -0.83 -10.06 -22.31
N VAL A 133 -1.61 -9.00 -22.07
CA VAL A 133 -2.49 -8.88 -20.90
C VAL A 133 -3.94 -8.77 -21.36
N ASP A 134 -4.77 -9.70 -20.88
CA ASP A 134 -6.23 -9.52 -20.95
C ASP A 134 -6.66 -8.55 -19.83
N PHE A 135 -6.81 -7.28 -20.20
CA PHE A 135 -7.20 -6.22 -19.26
C PHE A 135 -8.63 -6.36 -18.73
N ASP A 136 -9.51 -7.14 -19.39
CA ASP A 136 -10.83 -7.41 -18.84
C ASP A 136 -10.75 -8.45 -17.72
N VAL A 137 -9.97 -9.51 -17.89
CA VAL A 137 -9.66 -10.48 -16.82
C VAL A 137 -8.95 -9.78 -15.65
N LEU A 138 -7.93 -8.97 -15.94
CA LEU A 138 -7.18 -8.24 -14.91
C LEU A 138 -8.08 -7.28 -14.13
N LYS A 139 -8.96 -6.54 -14.81
CA LYS A 139 -9.94 -5.65 -14.19
C LYS A 139 -10.86 -6.43 -13.26
N ASP A 140 -11.41 -7.57 -13.71
CA ASP A 140 -12.32 -8.37 -12.90
C ASP A 140 -11.63 -8.94 -11.64
N ASP A 141 -10.37 -9.37 -11.75
CA ASP A 141 -9.60 -9.83 -10.60
C ASP A 141 -9.27 -8.70 -9.62
N LEU A 142 -8.91 -7.51 -10.11
CA LEU A 142 -8.70 -6.33 -9.26
C LEU A 142 -9.98 -5.94 -8.52
N ILE A 143 -11.14 -5.96 -9.17
CA ILE A 143 -12.42 -5.69 -8.52
C ILE A 143 -12.68 -6.70 -7.41
N LYS A 144 -12.45 -8.01 -7.63
CA LYS A 144 -12.60 -9.04 -6.60
C LYS A 144 -11.65 -8.79 -5.41
N ILE A 145 -10.38 -8.48 -5.68
CA ILE A 145 -9.37 -8.21 -4.66
C ILE A 145 -9.76 -6.97 -3.82
N LEU A 146 -10.12 -5.86 -4.48
CA LEU A 146 -10.55 -4.65 -3.79
C LEU A 146 -11.83 -4.88 -2.98
N THR A 147 -12.79 -5.62 -3.52
CA THR A 147 -14.01 -6.01 -2.79
C THR A 147 -13.66 -6.79 -1.53
N SER A 148 -12.78 -7.79 -1.66
CA SER A 148 -12.31 -8.62 -0.54
C SER A 148 -11.60 -7.77 0.54
N MET A 149 -10.70 -6.86 0.17
CA MET A 149 -10.02 -5.98 1.14
C MET A 149 -10.99 -5.06 1.88
N ARG A 150 -11.98 -4.51 1.15
CA ARG A 150 -12.93 -3.53 1.66
C ARG A 150 -14.13 -4.14 2.37
N SER A 151 -14.22 -5.48 2.35
CA SER A 151 -15.25 -6.25 3.04
C SER A 151 -15.13 -6.22 4.56
N PHE A 152 -13.99 -5.80 5.11
CA PHE A 152 -13.66 -5.91 6.53
C PHE A 152 -13.61 -4.54 7.22
N ALA A 153 -14.18 -4.47 8.42
CA ALA A 153 -14.15 -3.28 9.26
C ALA A 153 -12.75 -3.10 9.85
N SER A 154 -12.26 -1.86 9.89
CA SER A 154 -11.03 -1.55 10.59
C SER A 154 -11.11 -1.96 12.06
N PRO A 155 -10.12 -2.70 12.61
CA PRO A 155 -10.05 -2.99 14.03
C PRO A 155 -9.73 -1.72 14.85
N TRP A 156 -9.43 -0.61 14.18
CA TRP A 156 -9.10 0.69 14.76
C TRP A 156 -10.27 1.70 14.64
N GLY A 157 -11.47 1.24 14.32
CA GLY A 157 -12.64 2.11 14.10
C GLY A 157 -12.42 3.03 12.91
N ASP A 158 -12.76 4.31 13.04
CA ASP A 158 -12.62 5.29 11.97
C ASP A 158 -11.18 5.82 11.79
N ALA A 159 -10.21 5.31 12.56
CA ALA A 159 -8.85 5.83 12.54
C ALA A 159 -8.16 5.62 11.18
N VAL A 160 -7.50 6.67 10.70
CA VAL A 160 -6.61 6.63 9.53
C VAL A 160 -5.20 6.35 10.04
N CYS A 161 -4.70 5.14 9.80
CA CYS A 161 -3.48 4.63 10.45
C CYS A 161 -2.80 3.51 9.65
N GLY A 162 -1.58 3.15 10.03
CA GLY A 162 -0.90 1.96 9.53
C GLY A 162 -1.63 0.66 9.94
N VAL A 163 -1.22 -0.47 9.38
CA VAL A 163 -1.85 -1.79 9.63
C VAL A 163 -2.02 -2.11 11.13
N ASP A 164 -1.04 -1.75 11.95
CA ASP A 164 -0.96 -2.01 13.38
C ASP A 164 -1.50 -0.86 14.25
N GLY A 165 -2.23 0.09 13.66
CA GLY A 165 -2.73 1.29 14.33
C GLY A 165 -1.67 2.39 14.49
N GLY A 166 -0.45 2.13 14.02
CA GLY A 166 0.68 3.06 14.09
C GLY A 166 0.73 4.09 12.95
N PRO A 167 1.88 4.74 12.77
CA PRO A 167 2.08 5.72 11.69
C PRO A 167 1.95 5.11 10.29
N LEU A 168 1.37 5.89 9.38
CA LEU A 168 1.37 5.62 7.96
C LEU A 168 2.76 5.87 7.38
N THR A 169 3.16 5.09 6.40
CA THR A 169 4.46 5.22 5.74
C THR A 169 4.31 4.74 4.33
N GLY A 170 5.03 5.36 3.41
CA GLY A 170 5.06 5.01 2.00
C GLY A 170 5.66 6.16 1.22
N PRO A 171 6.01 5.93 -0.06
CA PRO A 171 6.62 6.97 -0.88
C PRO A 171 5.68 8.14 -1.15
N LEU A 172 4.38 7.84 -1.30
CA LEU A 172 3.32 8.80 -1.60
C LEU A 172 2.61 9.33 -0.34
N MET A 173 3.11 8.98 0.85
CA MET A 173 2.58 9.48 2.12
C MET A 173 3.25 10.80 2.51
N PRO A 174 2.52 11.92 2.66
CA PRO A 174 3.09 13.19 3.12
C PRO A 174 3.83 13.06 4.45
N ALA A 175 5.00 13.69 4.55
CA ALA A 175 5.84 13.69 5.75
C ALA A 175 6.08 12.28 6.35
N SER A 176 6.13 11.25 5.50
CA SER A 176 6.32 9.84 5.87
C SER A 176 7.50 9.67 6.86
N PRO A 177 7.31 9.04 8.03
CA PRO A 177 6.06 8.47 8.54
C PRO A 177 5.07 9.54 9.06
N LEU A 178 3.81 9.47 8.61
CA LEU A 178 2.73 10.33 9.07
C LEU A 178 2.04 9.71 10.30
N PRO A 179 1.88 10.44 11.43
CA PRO A 179 1.18 9.94 12.60
C PRO A 179 -0.27 9.51 12.32
N PRO A 180 -0.82 8.53 13.08
CA PRO A 180 -2.20 8.12 12.91
C PRO A 180 -3.16 9.25 13.31
N SER A 181 -4.32 9.29 12.64
CA SER A 181 -5.40 10.23 12.91
C SER A 181 -6.65 9.50 13.37
N ALA A 182 -7.44 10.12 14.25
CA ALA A 182 -8.65 9.50 14.79
C ALA A 182 -9.75 9.25 13.74
N ASN A 183 -9.74 10.01 12.64
CA ASN A 183 -10.67 9.90 11.52
C ASN A 183 -10.13 10.65 10.29
N GLU A 184 -10.88 10.61 9.17
CA GLU A 184 -10.54 11.31 7.93
C GLU A 184 -10.36 12.83 8.14
N ALA A 185 -11.19 13.49 8.96
CA ALA A 185 -11.04 14.92 9.23
C ALA A 185 -9.71 15.24 9.94
N GLY A 186 -9.29 14.39 10.88
CA GLY A 186 -7.97 14.48 11.51
C GLY A 186 -6.83 14.28 10.50
N PHE A 187 -6.98 13.34 9.57
CA PHE A 187 -6.01 13.10 8.51
C PHE A 187 -5.88 14.29 7.55
N GLN A 188 -7.01 14.88 7.14
CA GLN A 188 -7.03 16.11 6.35
C GLN A 188 -6.35 17.27 7.09
N GLN A 189 -6.57 17.39 8.41
CA GLN A 189 -5.87 18.39 9.23
C GLN A 189 -4.35 18.16 9.26
N ALA A 190 -3.91 16.92 9.43
CA ALA A 190 -2.49 16.59 9.39
C ALA A 190 -1.84 16.97 8.04
N ILE A 191 -2.56 16.77 6.92
CA ILE A 191 -2.11 17.21 5.60
C ILE A 191 -2.01 18.74 5.53
N ARG A 192 -2.98 19.49 6.08
CA ARG A 192 -2.91 20.97 6.16
C ARG A 192 -1.69 21.43 6.93
N ASP A 193 -1.39 20.79 8.06
CA ASP A 193 -0.24 21.13 8.91
C ASP A 193 1.08 20.89 8.14
N VAL A 194 1.19 19.77 7.42
CA VAL A 194 2.35 19.47 6.57
C VAL A 194 2.51 20.49 5.44
N ALA A 195 1.40 20.86 4.77
CA ALA A 195 1.41 21.88 3.71
C ALA A 195 1.86 23.25 4.24
N ALA A 196 1.39 23.65 5.43
CA ALA A 196 1.77 24.90 6.07
C ALA A 196 3.26 24.97 6.44
N MET A 197 3.87 23.84 6.83
CA MET A 197 5.31 23.77 7.13
C MET A 197 6.19 23.84 5.88
N THR A 198 5.67 23.44 4.71
CA THR A 198 6.47 23.25 3.49
C THR A 198 6.57 24.52 2.64
N PHE A 199 5.61 25.45 2.75
CA PHE A 199 5.53 26.58 1.83
C PHE A 199 5.55 27.96 2.52
N THR A 200 6.58 28.73 2.20
CA THR A 200 6.66 30.18 2.40
C THR A 200 6.89 30.84 1.04
N SER A 201 6.03 31.77 0.61
CA SER A 201 6.27 32.80 -0.43
C SER A 201 5.95 32.58 -1.95
N LYS A 202 4.98 31.76 -2.36
CA LYS A 202 4.43 31.83 -3.76
C LYS A 202 2.91 31.95 -3.82
N GLU A 203 2.40 33.14 -3.52
CA GLU A 203 0.98 33.45 -3.27
C GLU A 203 -0.02 32.86 -4.29
N GLN A 204 0.09 33.09 -5.60
CA GLN A 204 -1.05 32.81 -6.50
C GLN A 204 -1.26 31.33 -6.88
N ILE A 205 -0.20 30.59 -7.18
CA ILE A 205 -0.32 29.14 -7.48
C ILE A 205 -0.73 28.39 -6.20
N PHE A 206 -0.19 28.82 -5.06
CA PHE A 206 -0.52 28.29 -3.75
C PHE A 206 -2.00 28.52 -3.40
N GLN A 207 -2.54 29.73 -3.58
CA GLN A 207 -3.96 29.99 -3.29
C GLN A 207 -4.90 29.13 -4.14
N ARG A 208 -4.56 28.85 -5.41
CA ARG A 208 -5.37 27.95 -6.25
C ARG A 208 -5.34 26.51 -5.72
N ALA A 209 -4.16 25.99 -5.40
CA ALA A 209 -4.00 24.64 -4.88
C ALA A 209 -4.66 24.49 -3.50
N VAL A 210 -4.59 25.51 -2.62
CA VAL A 210 -5.31 25.54 -1.34
C VAL A 210 -6.82 25.51 -1.56
N VAL A 211 -7.37 26.37 -2.42
CA VAL A 211 -8.82 26.37 -2.72
C VAL A 211 -9.28 25.02 -3.29
N ALA A 212 -8.50 24.41 -4.18
CA ALA A 212 -8.82 23.10 -4.73
C ALA A 212 -8.74 21.99 -3.67
N THR A 213 -7.74 22.03 -2.79
CA THR A 213 -7.56 21.08 -1.68
C THR A 213 -8.70 21.21 -0.66
N GLU A 214 -9.13 22.43 -0.32
CA GLU A 214 -10.28 22.62 0.58
C GLU A 214 -11.60 22.16 -0.04
N ARG A 215 -11.79 22.35 -1.35
CA ARG A 215 -12.95 21.77 -2.07
C ARG A 215 -12.92 20.24 -1.99
N PHE A 216 -11.75 19.64 -2.16
CA PHE A 216 -11.56 18.21 -2.01
C PHE A 216 -11.88 17.73 -0.59
N PHE A 217 -11.38 18.41 0.44
CA PHE A 217 -11.68 18.09 1.83
C PHE A 217 -13.14 18.33 2.23
N SER A 218 -13.89 19.11 1.45
CA SER A 218 -15.34 19.31 1.63
C SER A 218 -16.22 18.24 0.99
N LEU A 219 -15.64 17.26 0.29
CA LEU A 219 -16.39 16.12 -0.23
C LEU A 219 -17.02 15.30 0.92
N PRO A 220 -18.08 14.51 0.64
CA PRO A 220 -18.65 13.59 1.63
C PRO A 220 -17.58 12.66 2.23
N THR A 221 -17.65 12.41 3.53
CA THR A 221 -16.69 11.56 4.26
C THR A 221 -16.62 10.16 3.67
N HIS A 222 -15.44 9.61 3.57
CA HIS A 222 -15.18 8.31 2.98
C HIS A 222 -15.14 7.21 4.03
N ALA A 223 -15.44 5.98 3.61
CA ALA A 223 -15.19 4.82 4.44
C ALA A 223 -13.67 4.61 4.61
N ILE A 224 -13.25 4.28 5.83
CA ILE A 224 -11.87 3.88 6.09
C ILE A 224 -11.76 2.37 5.87
N VAL A 225 -10.89 1.99 4.94
CA VAL A 225 -10.73 0.61 4.48
C VAL A 225 -9.27 0.21 4.46
N PHE A 226 -9.02 -1.09 4.41
CA PHE A 226 -7.66 -1.58 4.21
C PHE A 226 -7.23 -1.31 2.75
N THR A 227 -6.08 -0.67 2.57
CA THR A 227 -5.51 -0.31 1.27
C THR A 227 -4.08 -0.84 1.15
N HIS A 228 -3.67 -1.17 -0.07
CA HIS A 228 -2.27 -1.45 -0.41
C HIS A 228 -1.44 -0.16 -0.38
N GLY A 229 -1.98 0.93 -0.92
CA GLY A 229 -1.36 2.27 -0.87
C GLY A 229 -0.30 2.50 -1.95
N ASP A 230 0.00 1.49 -2.77
CA ASP A 230 0.92 1.54 -3.91
C ASP A 230 0.61 0.44 -4.96
N LEU A 231 -0.65 0.30 -5.34
CA LEU A 231 -1.10 -0.76 -6.25
C LEU A 231 -0.75 -0.46 -7.73
N ASN A 232 0.55 -0.30 -7.99
CA ASN A 232 1.14 -0.12 -9.32
C ASN A 232 1.47 -1.48 -9.99
N ARG A 233 1.72 -1.47 -11.30
CA ARG A 233 1.97 -2.69 -12.10
C ARG A 233 3.12 -3.55 -11.59
N HIS A 234 4.19 -2.96 -11.07
CA HIS A 234 5.33 -3.69 -10.51
C HIS A 234 5.00 -4.43 -9.20
N ASN A 235 3.87 -4.09 -8.55
CA ASN A 235 3.38 -4.75 -7.34
C ASN A 235 2.31 -5.81 -7.61
N ILE A 236 2.00 -6.09 -8.89
CA ILE A 236 0.98 -7.07 -9.31
C ILE A 236 1.67 -8.21 -10.05
N MET A 237 1.50 -9.44 -9.56
CA MET A 237 1.98 -10.66 -10.21
C MET A 237 0.88 -11.29 -11.04
N VAL A 238 1.21 -11.68 -12.27
CA VAL A 238 0.30 -12.34 -13.21
C VAL A 238 0.77 -13.78 -13.44
N GLY A 239 -0.15 -14.72 -13.28
CA GLY A 239 0.06 -16.14 -13.52
C GLY A 239 0.13 -16.49 -15.01
N VAL A 240 0.56 -17.71 -15.31
CA VAL A 240 0.60 -18.23 -16.70
C VAL A 240 -0.78 -18.37 -17.33
N ASP A 241 -1.83 -18.38 -16.52
CA ASP A 241 -3.24 -18.38 -16.90
C ASP A 241 -3.81 -16.97 -17.15
N GLY A 242 -2.99 -15.93 -17.03
CA GLY A 242 -3.40 -14.53 -17.24
C GLY A 242 -4.10 -13.88 -16.05
N HIS A 243 -4.35 -14.63 -14.97
CA HIS A 243 -4.99 -14.13 -13.75
C HIS A 243 -3.98 -13.52 -12.78
N ILE A 244 -4.46 -12.67 -11.87
CA ILE A 244 -3.61 -12.16 -10.78
C ILE A 244 -3.25 -13.31 -9.85
N SER A 245 -1.96 -13.64 -9.77
CA SER A 245 -1.42 -14.67 -8.89
C SER A 245 -1.01 -14.13 -7.52
N GLY A 246 -0.78 -12.82 -7.41
CA GLY A 246 -0.68 -12.14 -6.13
C GLY A 246 -0.23 -10.68 -6.17
N ILE A 247 -0.36 -10.01 -5.04
CA ILE A 247 0.01 -8.62 -4.80
C ILE A 247 1.19 -8.60 -3.84
N ILE A 248 2.27 -7.91 -4.22
CA ILE A 248 3.53 -7.83 -3.48
C ILE A 248 3.80 -6.38 -3.02
N ASP A 249 4.81 -6.22 -2.17
CA ASP A 249 5.25 -4.92 -1.62
C ASP A 249 4.19 -4.14 -0.81
N TRP A 250 3.77 -4.73 0.30
CA TRP A 250 2.78 -4.16 1.22
C TRP A 250 3.36 -3.07 2.15
N GLU A 251 4.46 -2.42 1.77
CA GLU A 251 5.17 -1.48 2.66
C GLU A 251 4.36 -0.20 2.92
N ALA A 252 3.46 0.16 2.00
CA ALA A 252 2.59 1.32 2.07
C ALA A 252 1.20 1.03 2.66
N ALA A 253 0.96 -0.22 3.07
CA ALA A 253 -0.38 -0.67 3.44
C ALA A 253 -0.86 -0.08 4.77
N GLY A 254 -2.16 0.19 4.84
CA GLY A 254 -2.79 0.84 5.99
C GLY A 254 -4.31 0.93 5.86
N TRP A 255 -4.90 1.53 6.89
CA TRP A 255 -6.32 1.88 6.96
C TRP A 255 -6.49 3.33 6.54
N LEU A 256 -7.01 3.53 5.33
CA LEU A 256 -7.05 4.82 4.65
C LEU A 256 -8.44 5.04 4.03
N PRO A 257 -8.80 6.29 3.69
CA PRO A 257 -10.01 6.57 2.91
C PRO A 257 -10.05 5.74 1.63
N ASP A 258 -11.23 5.23 1.27
CA ASP A 258 -11.41 4.29 0.14
C ASP A 258 -10.94 4.82 -1.23
N TYR A 259 -10.90 6.14 -1.43
CA TYR A 259 -10.35 6.76 -2.62
C TYR A 259 -8.83 6.64 -2.74
N TRP A 260 -8.12 6.44 -1.61
CA TRP A 260 -6.65 6.55 -1.52
C TRP A 260 -5.94 5.60 -2.50
N GLU A 261 -6.42 4.36 -2.60
CA GLU A 261 -5.85 3.32 -3.49
C GLU A 261 -5.72 3.79 -4.94
N VAL A 262 -6.70 4.57 -5.43
CA VAL A 262 -6.79 4.98 -6.83
C VAL A 262 -6.25 6.39 -7.02
N SER A 263 -6.48 7.29 -6.07
CA SER A 263 -6.03 8.68 -6.18
C SER A 263 -4.51 8.79 -6.21
N VAL A 264 -3.79 8.01 -5.39
CA VAL A 264 -2.32 8.06 -5.33
C VAL A 264 -1.64 7.51 -6.59
N ILE A 265 -2.33 6.67 -7.38
CA ILE A 265 -1.79 6.13 -8.64
C ILE A 265 -2.24 6.93 -9.86
N ALA A 266 -3.41 7.57 -9.79
CA ALA A 266 -4.03 8.30 -10.90
C ALA A 266 -3.83 9.81 -10.85
N PHE A 267 -3.21 10.37 -9.81
CA PHE A 267 -2.99 11.82 -9.67
C PHE A 267 -2.14 12.43 -10.81
N LEU A 268 -1.37 11.63 -11.54
CA LEU A 268 -0.63 12.07 -12.73
C LEU A 268 -1.41 11.68 -14.01
N PRO A 269 -1.98 12.66 -14.75
CA PRO A 269 -2.82 12.39 -15.93
C PRO A 269 -2.15 11.58 -17.04
N GLY A 270 -0.81 11.55 -17.10
CA GLY A 270 -0.06 10.82 -18.13
C GLY A 270 0.17 9.34 -17.84
N ARG A 271 -0.17 8.84 -16.66
CA ARG A 271 0.06 7.42 -16.30
C ARG A 271 -1.11 6.56 -16.77
N THR A 272 -0.86 5.75 -17.80
CA THR A 272 -1.86 4.84 -18.40
C THR A 272 -2.47 3.90 -17.36
N TRP A 273 -1.65 3.38 -16.43
CA TRP A 273 -2.12 2.52 -15.34
C TRP A 273 -3.14 3.22 -14.43
N GLY A 274 -2.83 4.44 -13.98
CA GLY A 274 -3.76 5.23 -13.16
C GLY A 274 -5.08 5.53 -13.89
N GLN A 275 -5.01 5.80 -15.19
CA GLN A 275 -6.22 5.97 -16.01
C GLN A 275 -7.04 4.68 -16.12
N PHE A 276 -6.38 3.51 -16.25
CA PHE A 276 -7.06 2.22 -16.27
C PHE A 276 -7.77 1.95 -14.93
N MET A 277 -7.06 2.11 -13.80
CA MET A 277 -7.63 1.93 -12.46
C MET A 277 -8.82 2.88 -12.21
N HIS A 278 -8.69 4.14 -12.63
CA HIS A 278 -9.79 5.10 -12.54
C HIS A 278 -10.98 4.75 -13.44
N LYS A 279 -10.75 4.57 -14.75
CA LYS A 279 -11.84 4.50 -15.74
C LYS A 279 -12.44 3.10 -15.86
N LYS A 280 -11.64 2.05 -15.70
CA LYS A 280 -12.05 0.65 -15.95
C LYS A 280 -12.33 -0.10 -14.66
N VAL A 281 -11.45 -0.02 -13.68
CA VAL A 281 -11.63 -0.74 -12.40
C VAL A 281 -12.68 -0.03 -11.55
N THR A 282 -12.52 1.27 -11.31
CA THR A 282 -13.43 2.02 -10.42
C THR A 282 -14.57 2.76 -11.14
N ALA A 283 -14.74 2.54 -12.45
CA ALA A 283 -15.80 3.14 -13.25
C ALA A 283 -15.95 4.67 -13.09
N GLY A 284 -14.86 5.37 -12.76
CA GLY A 284 -14.86 6.82 -12.63
C GLY A 284 -15.31 7.39 -11.28
N VAL A 285 -15.66 6.55 -10.29
CA VAL A 285 -16.31 7.03 -9.03
C VAL A 285 -15.45 7.97 -8.18
N TYR A 286 -14.13 7.99 -8.40
CA TYR A 286 -13.17 8.82 -7.67
C TYR A 286 -12.67 10.05 -8.43
N ALA A 287 -13.39 10.54 -9.45
CA ALA A 287 -12.91 11.63 -10.31
C ALA A 287 -12.61 12.94 -9.54
N ALA A 288 -13.47 13.31 -8.59
CA ALA A 288 -13.29 14.51 -7.79
C ALA A 288 -12.10 14.37 -6.83
N GLU A 289 -11.94 13.19 -6.24
CA GLU A 289 -10.86 12.85 -5.32
C GLU A 289 -9.51 12.82 -6.05
N ILE A 290 -9.43 12.25 -7.25
CA ILE A 290 -8.20 12.26 -8.06
C ILE A 290 -7.78 13.70 -8.39
N MET A 291 -8.71 14.54 -8.87
CA MET A 291 -8.41 15.95 -9.16
C MET A 291 -7.95 16.69 -7.90
N GLY A 292 -8.66 16.49 -6.79
CA GLY A 292 -8.30 17.08 -5.50
C GLY A 292 -6.93 16.65 -5.00
N HIS A 293 -6.62 15.35 -5.13
CA HIS A 293 -5.36 14.75 -4.72
C HIS A 293 -4.19 15.26 -5.57
N SER A 294 -4.37 15.45 -6.88
CA SER A 294 -3.36 16.07 -7.77
C SER A 294 -2.98 17.48 -7.31
N GLU A 295 -3.97 18.30 -6.95
CA GLU A 295 -3.75 19.67 -6.47
C GLU A 295 -3.10 19.67 -5.08
N MET A 296 -3.56 18.78 -4.19
CA MET A 296 -2.97 18.56 -2.87
C MET A 296 -1.49 18.15 -2.97
N PHE A 297 -1.13 17.27 -3.91
CA PHE A 297 0.27 16.88 -4.13
C PHE A 297 1.16 18.06 -4.49
N GLY A 298 0.64 19.08 -5.18
CA GLY A 298 1.35 20.33 -5.40
C GLY A 298 1.74 21.07 -4.11
N LEU A 299 1.00 20.84 -3.01
CA LEU A 299 1.24 21.44 -1.69
C LEU A 299 2.13 20.60 -0.77
N ILE A 300 2.36 19.32 -1.09
CA ILE A 300 3.10 18.39 -0.21
C ILE A 300 4.26 17.67 -0.91
N SER A 301 4.49 17.92 -2.20
CA SER A 301 5.48 17.17 -3.00
C SER A 301 6.89 17.21 -2.42
N GLY A 302 7.26 18.31 -1.74
CA GLY A 302 8.56 18.45 -1.06
C GLY A 302 8.73 17.56 0.18
N THR A 303 7.67 16.88 0.61
CA THR A 303 7.65 16.02 1.81
C THR A 303 7.57 14.53 1.48
N LEU A 304 7.42 14.19 0.19
CA LEU A 304 7.36 12.82 -0.29
C LEU A 304 8.77 12.21 -0.31
N ARG A 305 8.85 10.92 0.04
CA ARG A 305 10.13 10.19 0.07
C ARG A 305 10.16 9.18 -1.06
N TRP A 306 10.86 9.50 -2.15
CA TRP A 306 11.08 8.58 -3.28
C TRP A 306 12.12 7.50 -2.93
#